data_AF-A0A844XBH4-F1
#
_entry.id   AF-A0A844XBH4-F1
#
_cell.length_a   1.000
_cell.length_b   1.000
_cell.length_c   1.000
_cell.angle_alpha   90.00
_cell.angle_beta   90.00
_cell.angle_gamma   90.00
#
_symmetry.space_group_name_H-M   'P 1'
#
loop_
_entity.id
_entity.type
_entity.pdbx_description
1 polymer ?
#
loop_
_entity_poly.entity_id
_entity_poly.type
_entity_poly.pdbx_seq_one_letter_code
_entity_poly.pdbx_strand_id
1 'polypeptide(L)'
;MTMRRFTTLAAGLSLCAMLAACAANTPEEGPPDASQPFRADFNAEGFATIIDVPPADFDPQQPRPPEPRTAEQDAADAQFMRVAKYQNSVMDEVQALTERLRREERGNFVDLYYDNDGEPGLVVQFLRDGPQTLRKYSDNPTFRGETVRWSKEELMAAADFMWETFREDRVIQATGIRPQEVSVEISVSENEFRDLVRRKGVTIPEPVTLVFRAAPVVPISNPPSAAQRDDAVPASVAPHIRIFPRHDRPAGALNAINSRVQVVLKDGCFRAADHDDALVLFPFGARLFVDSQNYLAYGSEAAPGYARVGETVTFMGSVNEVTVPELVEPIHAACGPGRVIKVEGLESADAQSRQDVVNDNARALQRLQSSYGLEEAQARRAMAWLDRRQAANRQVDANGIAAPPITAAMTIDVPPRPVMDASECPTGTSLVSGLCRTPQGYLRPLPEWLAEFLEQDQ
;
A
#
# COMPACT_ATOMS: atom_id res chain seq x y z
N MET A 1 -49.09 -1.14 -70.72
CA MET A 1 -48.63 -1.32 -72.12
C MET A 1 -47.43 -0.39 -72.25
N THR A 2 -46.18 -0.80 -72.42
CA THR A 2 -45.55 -1.85 -73.25
C THR A 2 -44.15 -2.07 -72.63
N MET A 3 -43.75 -3.26 -72.18
CA MET A 3 -42.88 -4.23 -72.89
C MET A 3 -41.72 -3.55 -73.66
N ARG A 4 -40.42 -3.79 -73.41
CA ARG A 4 -39.61 -5.01 -73.66
C ARG A 4 -38.14 -4.63 -73.36
N ARG A 5 -37.31 -5.39 -72.62
CA ARG A 5 -36.61 -6.68 -72.92
C ARG A 5 -35.25 -6.52 -73.62
N PHE A 6 -34.26 -7.23 -73.04
CA PHE A 6 -33.01 -7.77 -73.60
C PHE A 6 -31.90 -6.74 -73.94
N THR A 7 -30.59 -7.01 -73.78
CA THR A 7 -29.83 -8.17 -74.28
C THR A 7 -28.37 -8.18 -73.75
N THR A 8 -27.81 -9.38 -73.52
CA THR A 8 -26.42 -9.89 -73.75
C THR A 8 -25.18 -9.19 -73.12
N LEU A 9 -24.31 -9.85 -72.34
CA LEU A 9 -23.39 -11.01 -72.54
C LEU A 9 -21.99 -10.64 -73.08
N ALA A 10 -20.99 -11.27 -72.45
CA ALA A 10 -19.57 -11.42 -72.80
C ALA A 10 -18.65 -10.20 -72.57
N ALA A 11 -17.35 -10.31 -72.29
CA ALA A 11 -16.46 -11.33 -71.70
C ALA A 11 -15.06 -10.67 -71.82
N GLY A 12 -14.30 -10.55 -70.74
CA GLY A 12 -12.94 -9.99 -70.80
C GLY A 12 -12.09 -10.56 -69.68
N LEU A 13 -11.18 -11.46 -70.06
CA LEU A 13 -10.31 -12.25 -69.21
C LEU A 13 -9.15 -11.44 -68.62
N SER A 14 -8.82 -11.80 -67.37
CA SER A 14 -7.49 -11.92 -66.75
C SER A 14 -6.58 -10.70 -66.63
N LEU A 15 -6.24 -10.35 -65.38
CA LEU A 15 -4.86 -10.49 -64.90
C LEU A 15 -4.84 -10.66 -63.36
N CYS A 16 -4.19 -11.75 -62.92
CA CYS A 16 -3.91 -12.05 -61.52
C CYS A 16 -2.83 -11.12 -60.97
N ALA A 17 -3.02 -10.64 -59.74
CA ALA A 17 -1.92 -10.35 -58.82
C ALA A 17 -2.37 -10.77 -57.42
N MET A 18 -1.81 -11.88 -56.95
CA MET A 18 -1.94 -12.31 -55.56
C MET A 18 -1.12 -11.37 -54.67
N LEU A 19 -1.77 -10.79 -53.67
CA LEU A 19 -1.11 -10.38 -52.43
C LEU A 19 -1.81 -11.12 -51.30
N ALA A 20 -1.11 -12.12 -50.78
CA ALA A 20 -1.47 -12.83 -49.57
C ALA A 20 -1.31 -11.89 -48.38
N ALA A 21 -2.41 -11.50 -47.75
CA ALA A 21 -2.41 -11.00 -46.39
C ALA A 21 -2.73 -12.18 -45.47
N CYS A 22 -1.76 -12.63 -44.71
CA CYS A 22 -2.00 -13.51 -43.57
C CYS A 22 -2.76 -12.69 -42.52
N ALA A 23 -4.07 -12.86 -42.46
CA ALA A 23 -4.86 -12.43 -41.32
C ALA A 23 -4.42 -13.25 -40.11
N ALA A 24 -3.86 -12.58 -39.11
CA ALA A 24 -3.71 -13.15 -37.78
C ALA A 24 -5.12 -13.39 -37.23
N ASN A 25 -5.40 -14.64 -36.85
CA ASN A 25 -6.64 -15.01 -36.18
C ASN A 25 -6.68 -14.31 -34.81
N THR A 26 -7.40 -13.19 -34.72
CA THR A 26 -8.01 -12.75 -33.46
C THR A 26 -9.04 -13.80 -33.07
N PRO A 27 -9.01 -14.34 -31.84
CA PRO A 27 -10.12 -15.15 -31.35
C PRO A 27 -11.36 -14.27 -31.34
N GLU A 28 -12.41 -14.66 -32.06
CA GLU A 28 -13.73 -14.05 -31.93
C GLU A 28 -14.24 -14.33 -30.52
N GLU A 29 -14.31 -13.28 -29.68
CA GLU A 29 -15.17 -13.29 -28.50
C GLU A 29 -16.63 -13.38 -28.98
N GLY A 30 -17.18 -14.59 -28.96
CA GLY A 30 -18.61 -14.81 -29.14
C GLY A 30 -19.41 -14.09 -28.05
N PRO A 31 -20.68 -13.73 -28.31
CA PRO A 31 -21.55 -13.21 -27.27
C PRO A 31 -21.64 -14.20 -26.11
N PRO A 32 -21.74 -13.73 -24.85
CA PRO A 32 -21.83 -14.62 -23.69
C PRO A 32 -22.99 -15.59 -23.89
N ASP A 33 -22.70 -16.89 -23.84
CA ASP A 33 -23.73 -17.93 -23.82
C ASP A 33 -24.57 -17.70 -22.57
N ALA A 34 -25.85 -17.34 -22.74
CA ALA A 34 -26.77 -16.95 -21.67
C ALA A 34 -27.01 -18.08 -20.63
N SER A 35 -26.42 -19.25 -20.84
CA SER A 35 -26.41 -20.39 -19.94
C SER A 35 -25.24 -20.43 -18.95
N GLN A 36 -24.16 -19.65 -19.17
CA GLN A 36 -22.98 -19.68 -18.31
C GLN A 36 -23.06 -18.65 -17.16
N PRO A 37 -22.77 -19.04 -15.91
CA PRO A 37 -22.97 -18.19 -14.72
C PRO A 37 -21.99 -17.02 -14.63
N PHE A 38 -20.84 -17.12 -15.29
CA PHE A 38 -19.80 -16.11 -15.48
C PHE A 38 -18.84 -16.61 -16.57
N ARG A 39 -17.98 -15.74 -17.10
CA ARG A 39 -16.97 -16.07 -18.10
C ARG A 39 -15.87 -16.95 -17.49
N ALA A 40 -15.87 -18.24 -17.83
CA ALA A 40 -14.86 -19.22 -17.46
C ALA A 40 -14.95 -20.46 -18.35
N ASP A 41 -13.88 -21.26 -18.37
CA ASP A 41 -13.95 -22.64 -18.87
C ASP A 41 -14.49 -23.54 -17.76
N PHE A 42 -15.38 -24.49 -18.08
CA PHE A 42 -15.93 -25.44 -17.11
C PHE A 42 -15.54 -26.86 -17.47
N ASN A 43 -14.99 -27.61 -16.52
CA ASN A 43 -14.68 -29.03 -16.72
C ASN A 43 -15.95 -29.90 -16.67
N ALA A 44 -15.80 -31.21 -16.92
CA ALA A 44 -16.92 -32.15 -16.96
C ALA A 44 -17.67 -32.28 -15.61
N GLU A 45 -17.01 -31.94 -14.51
CA GLU A 45 -17.59 -31.90 -13.16
C GLU A 45 -18.29 -30.55 -12.86
N GLY A 46 -18.17 -29.58 -13.76
CA GLY A 46 -18.76 -28.25 -13.64
C GLY A 46 -17.88 -27.23 -12.91
N PHE A 47 -16.63 -27.54 -12.59
CA PHE A 47 -15.73 -26.58 -11.93
C PHE A 47 -15.11 -25.61 -12.93
N ALA A 48 -15.00 -24.35 -12.52
CA ALA A 48 -14.50 -23.27 -13.35
C ALA A 48 -12.96 -23.22 -13.38
N THR A 49 -12.42 -22.82 -14.53
CA THR A 49 -11.02 -22.49 -14.79
C THR A 49 -10.94 -21.13 -15.46
N ILE A 50 -10.13 -20.23 -14.87
CA ILE A 50 -9.86 -18.87 -15.32
C ILE A 50 -8.36 -18.65 -15.16
N ILE A 51 -7.64 -18.49 -16.27
CA ILE A 51 -6.18 -18.33 -16.28
C ILE A 51 -5.78 -16.88 -16.47
N ASP A 52 -6.41 -16.20 -17.41
CA ASP A 52 -6.13 -14.81 -17.75
C ASP A 52 -7.43 -14.14 -18.18
N VAL A 53 -7.60 -12.88 -17.79
CA VAL A 53 -8.77 -12.06 -18.11
C VAL A 53 -8.32 -10.63 -18.33
N PRO A 54 -9.03 -9.85 -19.16
CA PRO A 54 -8.76 -8.42 -19.25
C PRO A 54 -8.93 -7.76 -17.87
N PRO A 55 -8.07 -6.80 -17.50
CA PRO A 55 -8.22 -6.06 -16.25
C PRO A 55 -9.60 -5.45 -16.09
N ALA A 56 -10.06 -5.36 -14.85
CA ALA A 56 -11.30 -4.66 -14.51
C ALA A 56 -11.31 -3.24 -15.09
N ASP A 57 -12.44 -2.84 -15.67
CA ASP A 57 -12.60 -1.47 -16.14
C ASP A 57 -12.47 -0.52 -14.95
N PHE A 58 -11.47 0.36 -15.05
CA PHE A 58 -11.17 1.36 -14.05
C PHE A 58 -11.11 2.74 -14.70
N ASP A 59 -11.79 3.70 -14.10
CA ASP A 59 -11.67 5.12 -14.45
C ASP A 59 -10.87 5.83 -13.35
N PRO A 60 -9.60 6.22 -13.61
CA PRO A 60 -8.79 6.91 -12.64
C PRO A 60 -9.47 8.19 -12.15
N GLN A 61 -9.57 8.32 -10.83
CA GLN A 61 -10.14 9.52 -10.24
C GLN A 61 -9.11 10.65 -10.29
N GLN A 62 -9.54 11.81 -10.79
CA GLN A 62 -8.73 13.01 -10.70
C GLN A 62 -8.49 13.35 -9.24
N PRO A 63 -7.25 13.67 -8.83
CA PRO A 63 -6.97 14.04 -7.46
C PRO A 63 -7.76 15.29 -7.14
N ARG A 64 -8.43 15.29 -5.99
CA ARG A 64 -9.11 16.50 -5.54
C ARG A 64 -8.06 17.61 -5.42
N PRO A 65 -8.36 18.84 -5.89
CA PRO A 65 -7.50 19.98 -5.61
C PRO A 65 -7.22 20.03 -4.11
N PRO A 66 -6.00 20.37 -3.68
CA PRO A 66 -5.72 20.54 -2.27
C PRO A 66 -6.74 21.54 -1.71
N GLU A 67 -7.51 21.12 -0.72
CA GLU A 67 -8.40 22.05 -0.04
C GLU A 67 -7.54 23.16 0.59
N PRO A 68 -8.03 24.41 0.62
CA PRO A 68 -7.37 25.47 1.36
C PRO A 68 -7.09 25.00 2.78
N ARG A 69 -5.88 25.26 3.27
CA ARG A 69 -5.52 24.86 4.63
C ARG A 69 -6.52 25.45 5.61
N THR A 70 -7.03 24.62 6.51
CA THR A 70 -7.86 25.07 7.61
C THR A 70 -7.00 25.80 8.65
N ALA A 71 -7.62 26.68 9.44
CA ALA A 71 -6.92 27.34 10.56
C ALA A 71 -6.31 26.33 11.55
N GLU A 72 -6.94 25.16 11.70
CA GLU A 72 -6.42 24.05 12.51
C GLU A 72 -5.15 23.44 11.90
N GLN A 73 -5.12 23.22 10.59
CA GLN A 73 -3.92 22.73 9.89
C GLN A 73 -2.77 23.73 9.94
N ASP A 74 -3.05 25.03 9.88
CA ASP A 74 -2.02 26.07 10.02
C ASP A 74 -1.50 26.15 11.46
N ALA A 75 -2.39 26.01 12.45
CA ALA A 75 -2.00 25.94 13.86
C ALA A 75 -1.14 24.69 14.15
N ALA A 76 -1.48 23.55 13.57
CA ALA A 76 -0.72 22.31 13.69
C ALA A 76 0.68 22.42 13.07
N ASP A 77 0.82 23.08 11.92
CA ASP A 77 2.11 23.33 11.26
C ASP A 77 2.98 24.29 12.06
N ALA A 78 2.38 25.38 12.55
CA ALA A 78 3.05 26.29 13.48
C ALA A 78 3.50 25.56 14.74
N GLN A 79 2.70 24.62 15.27
CA GLN A 79 3.11 23.76 16.39
C GLN A 79 4.26 22.85 16.02
N PHE A 80 4.19 22.17 14.88
CA PHE A 80 5.28 21.31 14.38
C PHE A 80 6.59 22.09 14.24
N MET A 81 6.55 23.29 13.63
CA MET A 81 7.73 24.14 13.48
C MET A 81 8.28 24.65 14.83
N ARG A 82 7.41 24.96 15.79
CA ARG A 82 7.84 25.31 17.16
C ARG A 82 8.56 24.14 17.83
N VAL A 83 8.00 22.94 17.74
CA VAL A 83 8.60 21.71 18.29
C VAL A 83 9.94 21.42 17.64
N ALA A 84 10.02 21.44 16.31
CA ALA A 84 11.25 21.20 15.57
C ALA A 84 12.34 22.23 15.93
N LYS A 85 11.97 23.51 16.07
CA LYS A 85 12.89 24.58 16.48
C LYS A 85 13.44 24.33 17.89
N TYR A 86 12.58 23.94 18.84
CA TYR A 86 13.01 23.63 20.20
C TYR A 86 13.96 22.42 20.22
N GLN A 87 13.57 21.30 19.60
CA GLN A 87 14.39 20.08 19.55
C GLN A 87 15.77 20.37 18.94
N ASN A 88 15.84 21.11 17.84
CA ASN A 88 17.10 21.53 17.24
C ASN A 88 17.94 22.43 18.17
N SER A 89 17.30 23.29 18.97
CA SER A 89 18.01 24.20 19.88
C SER A 89 18.66 23.51 21.07
N VAL A 90 18.13 22.36 21.51
CA VAL A 90 18.64 21.60 22.66
C VAL A 90 19.37 20.31 22.27
N MET A 91 19.43 19.97 20.97
CA MET A 91 19.92 18.68 20.47
C MET A 91 21.30 18.29 21.02
N ASP A 92 22.27 19.20 20.97
CA ASP A 92 23.64 18.95 21.46
C ASP A 92 23.68 18.72 22.99
N GLU A 93 22.89 19.50 23.74
CA GLU A 93 22.77 19.35 25.20
C GLU A 93 22.13 18.00 25.54
N VAL A 94 21.04 17.63 24.85
CA VAL A 94 20.35 16.36 25.03
C VAL A 94 21.27 15.19 24.73
N GLN A 95 22.03 15.24 23.63
CA GLN A 95 22.97 14.18 23.28
C GLN A 95 24.04 14.00 24.38
N ALA A 96 24.68 15.09 24.82
CA ALA A 96 25.69 15.04 25.86
C ALA A 96 25.14 14.53 27.20
N LEU A 97 23.93 14.99 27.57
CA LEU A 97 23.22 14.53 28.76
C LEU A 97 22.94 13.03 28.68
N THR A 98 22.42 12.55 27.55
CA THR A 98 22.09 11.14 27.34
C THR A 98 23.31 10.24 27.50
N GLU A 99 24.42 10.58 26.85
CA GLU A 99 25.65 9.80 26.95
C GLU A 99 26.18 9.75 28.38
N ARG A 100 26.06 10.86 29.11
CA ARG A 100 26.49 10.92 30.51
C ARG A 100 25.60 10.08 31.42
N LEU A 101 24.28 10.20 31.30
CA LEU A 101 23.32 9.43 32.08
C LEU A 101 23.46 7.92 31.82
N ARG A 102 23.68 7.49 30.58
CA ARG A 102 23.93 6.07 30.25
C ARG A 102 25.16 5.49 30.95
N ARG A 103 26.19 6.30 31.19
CA ARG A 103 27.42 5.87 31.88
C ARG A 103 27.27 5.92 33.40
N GLU A 104 26.82 7.06 33.92
CA GLU A 104 26.84 7.35 35.35
C GLU A 104 25.60 6.83 36.09
N GLU A 105 24.46 6.70 35.41
CA GLU A 105 23.16 6.29 35.96
C GLU A 105 22.68 4.96 35.32
N ARG A 106 23.59 4.06 34.92
CA ARG A 106 23.29 2.81 34.16
C ARG A 106 22.20 1.90 34.76
N GLY A 107 21.97 1.95 36.08
CA GLY A 107 20.93 1.18 36.77
C GLY A 107 19.75 2.03 37.23
N ASN A 108 19.63 3.25 36.73
CA ASN A 108 18.63 4.21 37.18
C ASN A 108 18.01 4.97 36.00
N PHE A 109 18.81 5.46 35.05
CA PHE A 109 18.34 6.08 33.82
C PHE A 109 17.66 5.05 32.91
N VAL A 110 16.46 5.37 32.43
CA VAL A 110 15.62 4.49 31.60
C VAL A 110 15.63 4.94 30.14
N ASP A 111 15.06 6.10 29.86
CA ASP A 111 15.00 6.70 28.53
C ASP A 111 14.70 8.20 28.65
N LEU A 112 14.61 8.89 27.51
CA LEU A 112 14.13 10.27 27.42
C LEU A 112 13.20 10.43 26.23
N TYR A 113 12.29 11.40 26.31
CA TYR A 113 11.44 11.79 25.20
C TYR A 113 11.11 13.28 25.24
N TYR A 114 10.75 13.83 24.09
CA TYR A 114 10.24 15.20 24.01
C TYR A 114 8.77 15.25 24.38
N ASP A 115 8.44 16.09 25.34
CA ASP A 115 7.07 16.46 25.66
C ASP A 115 6.69 17.65 24.80
N ASN A 116 5.80 17.43 23.84
CA ASN A 116 5.36 18.44 22.89
C ASN A 116 3.93 18.93 23.20
N ASP A 117 3.34 18.47 24.31
CA ASP A 117 2.02 18.86 24.77
C ASP A 117 2.12 20.19 25.53
N GLY A 118 1.76 21.28 24.86
CA GLY A 118 1.88 22.64 25.42
C GLY A 118 3.25 23.26 25.14
N GLU A 119 3.96 23.68 26.20
CA GLU A 119 5.31 24.23 26.08
C GLU A 119 6.33 23.10 25.86
N PRO A 120 7.10 23.10 24.75
CA PRO A 120 8.05 22.02 24.45
C PRO A 120 9.08 21.83 25.57
N GLY A 121 9.27 20.57 25.95
CA GLY A 121 10.22 20.19 27.00
C GLY A 121 10.83 18.82 26.76
N LEU A 122 11.77 18.45 27.63
CA LEU A 122 12.38 17.12 27.64
C LEU A 122 12.01 16.40 28.93
N VAL A 123 11.55 15.16 28.81
CA VAL A 123 11.32 14.27 29.94
C VAL A 123 12.45 13.26 30.01
N VAL A 124 13.06 13.15 31.17
CA VAL A 124 14.14 12.18 31.44
C VAL A 124 13.65 11.21 32.51
N GLN A 125 13.56 9.93 32.17
CA GLN A 125 12.95 8.92 33.02
C GLN A 125 13.99 8.17 33.83
N PHE A 126 13.72 8.02 35.12
CA PHE A 126 14.58 7.32 36.09
C PHE A 126 13.79 6.34 36.94
N LEU A 127 14.38 5.20 37.31
CA LEU A 127 13.74 4.24 38.22
C LEU A 127 13.63 4.80 39.66
N ARG A 128 14.51 5.73 40.03
CA ARG A 128 14.62 6.29 41.39
C ARG A 128 14.96 7.78 41.34
N ASP A 129 14.28 8.55 42.18
CA ASP A 129 14.56 9.96 42.48
C ASP A 129 14.76 10.85 41.24
N GLY A 130 13.94 10.68 40.20
CA GLY A 130 14.14 11.31 38.89
C GLY A 130 14.38 12.83 38.92
N PRO A 131 13.50 13.63 39.55
CA PRO A 131 13.71 15.08 39.66
C PRO A 131 15.02 15.47 40.36
N GLN A 132 15.46 14.71 41.36
CA GLN A 132 16.68 15.01 42.12
C GLN A 132 17.93 14.56 41.37
N THR A 133 17.84 13.43 40.67
CA THR A 133 18.92 12.91 39.84
C THR A 133 19.20 13.85 38.68
N LEU A 134 18.18 14.29 37.92
CA LEU A 134 18.36 15.17 36.77
C LEU A 134 19.05 16.49 37.15
N ARG A 135 18.74 17.08 38.31
CA ARG A 135 19.35 18.33 38.80
C ARG A 135 20.86 18.25 39.01
N LYS A 136 21.45 17.05 39.08
CA LYS A 136 22.91 16.87 39.13
C LYS A 136 23.57 17.05 37.77
N TYR A 137 22.78 16.98 36.69
CA TYR A 137 23.25 16.84 35.31
C TYR A 137 22.82 17.98 34.39
N SER A 138 21.70 18.64 34.67
CA SER A 138 21.25 19.81 33.90
C SER A 138 20.50 20.79 34.79
N ASP A 139 20.73 22.07 34.53
CA ASP A 139 19.99 23.21 35.09
C ASP A 139 18.96 23.77 34.10
N ASN A 140 18.76 23.10 32.95
CA ASN A 140 17.84 23.54 31.91
C ASN A 140 16.39 23.47 32.43
N PRO A 141 15.68 24.61 32.52
CA PRO A 141 14.35 24.65 33.13
C PRO A 141 13.27 23.94 32.30
N THR A 142 13.55 23.62 31.03
CA THR A 142 12.64 22.87 30.15
C THR A 142 12.81 21.37 30.28
N PHE A 143 13.80 20.90 31.04
CA PHE A 143 14.04 19.48 31.28
C PHE A 143 13.41 19.06 32.60
N ARG A 144 12.65 17.96 32.58
CA ARG A 144 11.96 17.41 33.76
C ARG A 144 12.36 15.96 33.97
N GLY A 145 12.80 15.67 35.19
CA GLY A 145 13.09 14.30 35.62
C GLY A 145 11.83 13.65 36.14
N GLU A 146 11.52 12.44 35.67
CA GLU A 146 10.41 11.64 36.17
C GLU A 146 10.91 10.37 36.84
N THR A 147 10.26 9.99 37.93
CA THR A 147 10.45 8.65 38.51
C THR A 147 9.43 7.71 37.90
N VAL A 148 9.92 6.65 37.30
CA VAL A 148 9.15 5.60 36.63
C VAL A 148 9.31 4.28 37.36
N ARG A 149 8.34 3.37 37.15
CA ARG A 149 8.31 2.06 37.79
C ARG A 149 9.05 1.00 37.00
N TRP A 150 8.92 1.01 35.67
CA TRP A 150 9.42 -0.05 34.79
C TRP A 150 10.61 0.44 33.97
N SER A 151 11.63 -0.40 33.86
CA SER A 151 12.74 -0.23 32.92
C SER A 151 12.31 -0.60 31.50
N LYS A 152 13.10 -0.18 30.51
CA LYS A 152 12.87 -0.56 29.11
C LYS A 152 12.99 -2.07 28.91
N GLU A 153 13.94 -2.71 29.59
CA GLU A 153 14.10 -4.16 29.58
C GLU A 153 12.89 -4.89 30.17
N GLU A 154 12.29 -4.36 31.25
CA GLU A 154 11.08 -4.94 31.84
C GLU A 154 9.87 -4.83 30.91
N LEU A 155 9.71 -3.67 30.24
CA LEU A 155 8.65 -3.49 29.25
C LEU A 155 8.86 -4.39 28.02
N MET A 156 10.10 -4.53 27.53
CA MET A 156 10.41 -5.47 26.44
C MET A 156 10.14 -6.91 26.85
N ALA A 157 10.57 -7.33 28.04
CA ALA A 157 10.31 -8.68 28.55
C ALA A 157 8.82 -8.97 28.71
N ALA A 158 8.02 -7.97 29.10
CA ALA A 158 6.56 -8.11 29.16
C ALA A 158 5.92 -8.25 27.76
N ALA A 159 6.40 -7.50 26.77
CA ALA A 159 5.96 -7.66 25.38
C ALA A 159 6.34 -9.02 24.80
N ASP A 160 7.58 -9.46 25.01
CA ASP A 160 8.10 -10.76 24.56
C ASP A 160 7.34 -11.90 25.23
N PHE A 161 7.04 -11.79 26.53
CA PHE A 161 6.21 -12.75 27.24
C PHE A 161 4.85 -12.93 26.56
N MET A 162 4.19 -11.82 26.21
CA MET A 162 2.89 -11.87 25.55
C MET A 162 2.99 -12.56 24.20
N TRP A 163 4.00 -12.21 23.40
CA TRP A 163 4.22 -12.81 22.08
C TRP A 163 4.48 -14.31 22.19
N GLU A 164 5.48 -14.73 22.96
CA GLU A 164 5.88 -16.14 23.07
C GLU A 164 4.79 -17.02 23.69
N THR A 165 3.97 -16.48 24.59
CA THR A 165 2.92 -17.24 25.26
C THR A 165 1.69 -17.47 24.38
N PHE A 166 1.33 -16.49 23.53
CA PHE A 166 0.03 -16.45 22.86
C PHE A 166 0.08 -16.39 21.32
N ARG A 167 1.26 -16.28 20.69
CA ARG A 167 1.37 -16.18 19.23
C ARG A 167 0.76 -17.37 18.49
N GLU A 168 0.95 -18.59 19.01
CA GLU A 168 0.44 -19.82 18.39
C GLU A 168 -1.09 -19.92 18.47
N ASP A 169 -1.72 -19.26 19.46
CA ASP A 169 -3.18 -19.20 19.59
C ASP A 169 -3.80 -18.15 18.66
N ARG A 170 -2.97 -17.34 17.99
CA ARG A 170 -3.38 -16.34 16.99
C ARG A 170 -4.34 -15.28 17.55
N VAL A 171 -4.22 -14.97 18.85
CA VAL A 171 -5.07 -14.01 19.57
C VAL A 171 -4.48 -12.60 19.66
N ILE A 172 -3.18 -12.42 19.41
CA ILE A 172 -2.52 -11.11 19.43
C ILE A 172 -2.52 -10.52 18.01
N GLN A 173 -3.05 -9.31 17.89
CA GLN A 173 -3.08 -8.55 16.63
C GLN A 173 -1.90 -7.59 16.52
N ALA A 174 -1.57 -6.90 17.61
CA ALA A 174 -0.47 -5.94 17.67
C ALA A 174 0.06 -5.80 19.10
N THR A 175 1.32 -5.39 19.22
CA THR A 175 1.96 -5.02 20.48
C THR A 175 2.63 -3.67 20.32
N GLY A 176 2.56 -2.83 21.33
CA GLY A 176 3.23 -1.53 21.36
C GLY A 176 3.82 -1.26 22.73
N ILE A 177 5.04 -0.73 22.77
CA ILE A 177 5.69 -0.28 24.00
C ILE A 177 5.51 1.24 24.08
N ARG A 178 4.92 1.71 25.18
CA ARG A 178 4.71 3.12 25.50
C ARG A 178 5.45 3.46 26.80
N PRO A 179 5.56 4.75 27.17
CA PRO A 179 6.04 5.11 28.50
C PRO A 179 5.23 4.38 29.57
N GLN A 180 5.89 3.50 30.33
CA GLN A 180 5.34 2.76 31.48
C GLN A 180 4.27 1.70 31.20
N GLU A 181 3.97 1.38 29.95
CA GLU A 181 3.04 0.30 29.61
C GLU A 181 3.40 -0.43 28.32
N VAL A 182 2.92 -1.68 28.23
CA VAL A 182 2.88 -2.47 27.00
C VAL A 182 1.43 -2.62 26.58
N SER A 183 1.03 -1.97 25.49
CA SER A 183 -0.29 -2.16 24.91
C SER A 183 -0.32 -3.41 24.04
N VAL A 184 -1.27 -4.32 24.27
CA VAL A 184 -1.47 -5.52 23.44
C VAL A 184 -2.89 -5.55 22.90
N GLU A 185 -3.03 -5.52 21.58
CA GLU A 185 -4.31 -5.61 20.89
C GLU A 185 -4.71 -7.08 20.70
N ILE A 186 -5.91 -7.43 21.17
CA ILE A 186 -6.44 -8.81 21.18
C ILE A 186 -7.60 -8.94 20.20
N SER A 187 -7.53 -9.97 19.35
CA SER A 187 -8.46 -10.23 18.24
C SER A 187 -9.67 -11.07 18.63
N VAL A 188 -9.71 -11.60 19.85
CA VAL A 188 -10.82 -12.40 20.39
C VAL A 188 -11.54 -11.66 21.52
N SER A 189 -12.71 -12.16 21.94
CA SER A 189 -13.45 -11.57 23.05
C SER A 189 -12.64 -11.63 24.36
N GLU A 190 -12.90 -10.70 25.30
CA GLU A 190 -12.23 -10.73 26.60
C GLU A 190 -12.45 -12.06 27.32
N ASN A 191 -13.68 -12.59 27.31
CA ASN A 191 -13.98 -13.88 27.96
C ASN A 191 -13.15 -15.03 27.37
N GLU A 192 -13.06 -15.10 26.04
CA GLU A 192 -12.28 -16.13 25.36
C GLU A 192 -10.78 -16.01 25.68
N PHE A 193 -10.24 -14.79 25.70
CA PHE A 193 -8.86 -14.55 26.07
C PHE A 193 -8.59 -14.93 27.54
N ARG A 194 -9.48 -14.54 28.47
CA ARG A 194 -9.35 -14.89 29.89
C ARG A 194 -9.42 -16.41 30.10
N ASP A 195 -10.26 -17.11 29.33
CA ASP A 195 -10.31 -18.57 29.35
C ASP A 195 -9.01 -19.18 28.85
N LEU A 196 -8.42 -18.63 27.79
CA LEU A 196 -7.11 -19.05 27.30
C LEU A 196 -6.01 -18.86 28.37
N VAL A 197 -5.96 -17.69 29.02
CA VAL A 197 -5.04 -17.40 30.12
C VAL A 197 -5.19 -18.43 31.25
N ARG A 198 -6.44 -18.74 31.64
CA ARG A 198 -6.74 -19.76 32.65
C ARG A 198 -6.29 -21.16 32.22
N ARG A 199 -6.55 -21.55 30.96
CA ARG A 199 -6.14 -22.86 30.42
C ARG A 199 -4.61 -23.01 30.38
N LYS A 200 -3.88 -21.94 30.04
CA LYS A 200 -2.41 -21.93 30.04
C LYS A 200 -1.80 -21.81 31.44
N GLY A 201 -2.60 -21.44 32.45
CA GLY A 201 -2.13 -21.30 33.84
C GLY A 201 -1.13 -20.18 34.04
N VAL A 202 -1.16 -19.14 33.19
CA VAL A 202 -0.20 -18.03 33.19
C VAL A 202 -0.79 -16.78 33.83
N THR A 203 0.07 -15.89 34.32
CA THR A 203 -0.32 -14.56 34.78
C THR A 203 0.21 -13.52 33.81
N ILE A 204 -0.66 -12.59 33.39
CA ILE A 204 -0.28 -11.48 32.52
C ILE A 204 0.62 -10.51 33.30
N PRO A 205 1.78 -10.08 32.75
CA PRO A 205 2.65 -9.12 33.40
C PRO A 205 1.92 -7.82 33.71
N GLU A 206 2.20 -7.24 34.87
CA GLU A 206 1.55 -6.02 35.34
C GLU A 206 1.63 -4.80 34.38
N PRO A 207 2.76 -4.54 33.67
CA PRO A 207 2.80 -3.41 32.72
C PRO A 207 1.95 -3.62 31.47
N VAL A 208 1.30 -4.78 31.28
CA VAL A 208 0.52 -5.08 30.07
C VAL A 208 -0.91 -4.55 30.18
N THR A 209 -1.27 -3.64 29.28
CA THR A 209 -2.62 -3.16 29.05
C THR A 209 -3.24 -3.90 27.86
N LEU A 210 -4.33 -4.64 28.10
CA LEU A 210 -5.06 -5.38 27.06
C LEU A 210 -6.11 -4.49 26.38
N VAL A 211 -6.10 -4.46 25.05
CA VAL A 211 -7.07 -3.74 24.23
C VAL A 211 -7.83 -4.74 23.37
N PHE A 212 -9.13 -4.91 23.61
CA PHE A 212 -9.95 -5.86 22.86
C PHE A 212 -10.60 -5.18 21.67
N ARG A 213 -10.28 -5.65 20.45
CA ARG A 213 -10.87 -5.20 19.18
C ARG A 213 -11.38 -6.40 18.38
N ALA A 214 -12.12 -7.29 19.04
CA ALA A 214 -12.62 -8.51 18.45
C ALA A 214 -13.56 -8.22 17.27
N ALA A 215 -13.07 -8.41 16.04
CA ALA A 215 -13.95 -8.63 14.91
C ALA A 215 -14.61 -10.01 15.07
N PRO A 216 -15.86 -10.21 14.59
CA PRO A 216 -16.47 -11.53 14.60
C PRO A 216 -15.58 -12.54 13.86
N VAL A 217 -15.24 -13.66 14.49
CA VAL A 217 -14.54 -14.76 13.82
C VAL A 217 -15.44 -15.31 12.71
N VAL A 218 -14.96 -15.28 11.48
CA VAL A 218 -15.67 -15.82 10.32
C VAL A 218 -15.07 -17.20 10.03
N PRO A 219 -15.86 -18.29 10.04
CA PRO A 219 -15.35 -19.62 9.69
C PRO A 219 -14.68 -19.59 8.31
N ILE A 220 -13.63 -20.41 8.13
CA ILE A 220 -13.08 -20.65 6.81
C ILE A 220 -14.17 -21.32 5.99
N SER A 221 -14.70 -20.57 5.03
CA SER A 221 -15.84 -20.98 4.24
C SER A 221 -15.48 -22.15 3.34
N ASN A 222 -16.19 -23.26 3.56
CA ASN A 222 -16.11 -24.48 2.78
C ASN A 222 -17.41 -24.61 1.97
N PRO A 223 -17.43 -24.42 0.64
CA PRO A 223 -18.46 -25.04 -0.20
C PRO A 223 -18.37 -26.57 0.01
N PRO A 224 -19.51 -27.27 0.15
CA PRO A 224 -20.69 -27.07 -0.68
C PRO A 224 -21.92 -26.51 0.06
N SER A 225 -21.82 -26.18 1.35
CA SER A 225 -22.93 -25.57 2.09
C SER A 225 -22.44 -24.31 2.78
N ALA A 226 -22.88 -23.17 2.25
CA ALA A 226 -22.74 -21.88 2.94
C ALA A 226 -23.09 -22.08 4.41
N ALA A 227 -22.20 -21.70 5.32
CA ALA A 227 -22.61 -21.49 6.69
C ALA A 227 -23.88 -20.62 6.63
N GLN A 228 -24.97 -21.00 7.32
CA GLN A 228 -26.21 -20.22 7.30
C GLN A 228 -25.84 -18.75 7.55
N ARG A 229 -25.88 -17.88 6.51
CA ARG A 229 -25.43 -16.46 6.43
C ARG A 229 -24.04 -16.13 5.86
N ASP A 230 -23.46 -16.93 4.96
CA ASP A 230 -22.27 -16.50 4.20
C ASP A 230 -22.63 -15.98 2.80
N ASP A 231 -22.92 -14.68 2.69
CA ASP A 231 -23.20 -13.99 1.42
C ASP A 231 -21.92 -13.62 0.65
N ALA A 232 -20.76 -14.15 1.05
CA ALA A 232 -19.47 -13.82 0.43
C ALA A 232 -19.20 -14.56 -0.89
N VAL A 233 -19.98 -15.59 -1.22
CA VAL A 233 -19.93 -16.27 -2.51
C VAL A 233 -21.35 -16.26 -3.09
N PRO A 234 -21.56 -15.70 -4.29
CA PRO A 234 -22.86 -15.71 -4.93
C PRO A 234 -23.34 -17.15 -5.16
N ALA A 235 -24.64 -17.39 -4.99
CA ALA A 235 -25.24 -18.72 -5.18
C ALA A 235 -25.04 -19.28 -6.60
N SER A 236 -24.91 -18.41 -7.60
CA SER A 236 -24.59 -18.78 -8.99
C SER A 236 -23.13 -19.19 -9.20
N VAL A 237 -22.22 -18.76 -8.32
CA VAL A 237 -20.78 -19.05 -8.40
C VAL A 237 -20.42 -20.29 -7.58
N ALA A 238 -21.05 -20.45 -6.41
CA ALA A 238 -20.74 -21.50 -5.44
C ALA A 238 -20.63 -22.93 -6.01
N PRO A 239 -21.48 -23.38 -6.95
CA PRO A 239 -21.37 -24.73 -7.53
C PRO A 239 -20.11 -24.96 -8.37
N HIS A 240 -19.46 -23.89 -8.82
CA HIS A 240 -18.34 -23.94 -9.78
C HIS A 240 -16.97 -23.74 -9.12
N ILE A 241 -16.95 -23.55 -7.80
CA ILE A 241 -15.73 -23.43 -7.00
C ILE A 241 -15.68 -24.54 -5.96
N ARG A 242 -14.49 -25.09 -5.72
CA ARG A 242 -14.27 -26.11 -4.69
C ARG A 242 -14.18 -25.48 -3.32
N ILE A 243 -13.45 -24.38 -3.21
CA ILE A 243 -13.29 -23.62 -1.97
C ILE A 243 -12.95 -22.16 -2.23
N PHE A 244 -13.50 -21.26 -1.41
CA PHE A 244 -13.07 -19.86 -1.30
C PHE A 244 -12.53 -19.62 0.11
N PRO A 245 -11.25 -19.95 0.35
CA PRO A 245 -10.69 -19.96 1.69
C PRO A 245 -10.28 -18.55 2.08
N ARG A 246 -10.75 -18.10 3.24
CA ARG A 246 -10.45 -16.78 3.80
C ARG A 246 -9.79 -16.94 5.14
N HIS A 247 -8.90 -16.01 5.45
CA HIS A 247 -8.35 -15.91 6.79
C HIS A 247 -9.49 -15.63 7.78
N ASP A 248 -9.44 -16.28 8.93
CA ASP A 248 -10.47 -16.23 10.00
C ASP A 248 -10.41 -14.93 10.85
N ARG A 249 -9.36 -14.12 10.65
CA ARG A 249 -9.06 -12.89 11.41
C ARG A 249 -8.44 -11.79 10.52
N PRO A 250 -8.62 -10.49 10.83
CA PRO A 250 -7.92 -9.40 10.14
C PRO A 250 -6.40 -9.57 10.13
N ALA A 251 -5.74 -8.99 9.13
CA ALA A 251 -4.29 -8.86 9.13
C ALA A 251 -3.83 -8.03 10.35
N GLY A 252 -2.71 -8.44 10.95
CA GLY A 252 -1.99 -7.65 11.94
C GLY A 252 -1.13 -6.57 11.26
N ALA A 253 -0.06 -6.16 11.91
CA ALA A 253 0.93 -5.28 11.29
C ALA A 253 1.55 -5.95 10.05
N LEU A 254 1.53 -5.25 8.91
CA LEU A 254 2.09 -5.71 7.65
C LEU A 254 3.44 -5.02 7.40
N ASN A 255 4.38 -5.76 6.82
CA ASN A 255 5.64 -5.20 6.35
C ASN A 255 5.36 -4.19 5.22
N ALA A 256 6.10 -3.07 5.19
CA ALA A 256 6.03 -2.07 4.13
C ALA A 256 6.70 -2.55 2.82
N ILE A 257 6.20 -3.67 2.29
CA ILE A 257 6.65 -4.32 1.05
C ILE A 257 5.46 -4.35 0.10
N ASN A 258 5.62 -3.84 -1.12
CA ASN A 258 4.59 -3.93 -2.15
C ASN A 258 4.73 -5.26 -2.90
N SER A 259 3.93 -6.24 -2.50
CA SER A 259 3.87 -7.56 -3.13
C SER A 259 2.88 -7.58 -4.27
N ARG A 260 3.12 -8.48 -5.23
CA ARG A 260 2.25 -8.74 -6.38
C ARG A 260 2.02 -10.24 -6.52
N VAL A 261 0.78 -10.63 -6.82
CA VAL A 261 0.39 -12.03 -7.02
C VAL A 261 -0.67 -12.11 -8.12
N GLN A 262 -0.49 -12.99 -9.10
CA GLN A 262 -1.53 -13.31 -10.08
C GLN A 262 -2.42 -14.44 -9.57
N VAL A 263 -3.65 -14.11 -9.20
CA VAL A 263 -4.60 -15.08 -8.64
C VAL A 263 -5.48 -15.64 -9.75
N VAL A 264 -5.32 -16.92 -10.07
CA VAL A 264 -6.09 -17.65 -11.08
C VAL A 264 -7.01 -18.67 -10.43
N LEU A 265 -7.97 -19.20 -11.19
CA LEU A 265 -8.81 -20.33 -10.77
C LEU A 265 -8.50 -21.53 -11.67
N LYS A 266 -8.17 -22.67 -11.10
CA LYS A 266 -7.95 -23.92 -11.84
C LYS A 266 -8.82 -25.01 -11.24
N ASP A 267 -9.75 -25.54 -12.01
CA ASP A 267 -10.68 -26.61 -11.62
C ASP A 267 -11.40 -26.31 -10.28
N GLY A 268 -11.80 -25.05 -10.09
CA GLY A 268 -12.49 -24.58 -8.89
C GLY A 268 -11.58 -24.24 -7.70
N CYS A 269 -10.25 -24.28 -7.86
CA CYS A 269 -9.27 -23.96 -6.82
C CYS A 269 -8.47 -22.69 -7.16
N PHE A 270 -8.41 -21.74 -6.22
CA PHE A 270 -7.64 -20.51 -6.39
C PHE A 270 -6.14 -20.77 -6.23
N ARG A 271 -5.36 -20.28 -7.19
CA ARG A 271 -3.91 -20.48 -7.24
C ARG A 271 -3.17 -19.20 -7.61
N ALA A 272 -1.91 -19.12 -7.19
CA ALA A 272 -0.99 -18.05 -7.53
C ALA A 272 -0.11 -18.48 -8.71
N ALA A 273 -0.46 -18.03 -9.92
CA ALA A 273 0.17 -18.51 -11.15
C ALA A 273 1.67 -18.15 -11.23
N ASP A 274 2.06 -17.06 -10.60
CA ASP A 274 3.43 -16.53 -10.53
C ASP A 274 4.22 -17.00 -9.27
N HIS A 275 3.62 -17.85 -8.42
CA HIS A 275 4.26 -18.38 -7.20
C HIS A 275 4.16 -19.91 -7.13
N ASP A 276 4.79 -20.60 -8.09
CA ASP A 276 4.83 -22.07 -8.17
C ASP A 276 3.45 -22.74 -8.13
N ASP A 277 2.43 -22.06 -8.65
CA ASP A 277 1.03 -22.52 -8.65
C ASP A 277 0.47 -22.80 -7.24
N ALA A 278 0.98 -22.09 -6.22
CA ALA A 278 0.59 -22.23 -4.83
C ALA A 278 -0.91 -21.96 -4.63
N LEU A 279 -1.53 -22.68 -3.69
CA LEU A 279 -2.92 -22.46 -3.29
C LEU A 279 -3.06 -21.14 -2.54
N VAL A 280 -4.14 -20.42 -2.76
CA VAL A 280 -4.34 -19.07 -2.20
C VAL A 280 -5.26 -19.12 -0.98
N LEU A 281 -4.84 -18.45 0.11
CA LEU A 281 -5.69 -18.04 1.23
C LEU A 281 -5.95 -16.53 1.12
N PHE A 282 -7.22 -16.16 0.98
CA PHE A 282 -7.66 -14.76 0.87
C PHE A 282 -7.65 -14.04 2.22
N PRO A 283 -7.57 -12.69 2.23
CA PRO A 283 -7.63 -11.94 3.47
C PRO A 283 -9.02 -12.04 4.12
N PHE A 284 -9.09 -11.72 5.41
CA PHE A 284 -10.35 -11.68 6.14
C PHE A 284 -11.31 -10.67 5.53
N GLY A 285 -12.59 -11.05 5.45
CA GLY A 285 -13.64 -10.20 4.87
C GLY A 285 -13.64 -10.15 3.33
N ALA A 286 -12.75 -10.87 2.65
CA ALA A 286 -12.82 -11.00 1.19
C ALA A 286 -14.17 -11.59 0.75
N ARG A 287 -14.64 -11.14 -0.41
CA ARG A 287 -15.90 -11.55 -1.03
C ARG A 287 -15.69 -11.79 -2.51
N LEU A 288 -16.38 -12.79 -3.05
CA LEU A 288 -16.52 -13.00 -4.48
C LEU A 288 -17.79 -12.31 -4.98
N PHE A 289 -17.74 -11.85 -6.22
CA PHE A 289 -18.91 -11.37 -6.96
C PHE A 289 -18.67 -11.52 -8.46
N VAL A 290 -19.73 -11.36 -9.25
CA VAL A 290 -19.63 -11.29 -10.72
C VAL A 290 -19.80 -9.84 -11.11
N ASP A 291 -18.83 -9.29 -11.85
CA ASP A 291 -18.85 -7.88 -12.23
C ASP A 291 -19.84 -7.59 -13.37
N SER A 292 -19.96 -6.32 -13.75
CA SER A 292 -20.88 -5.87 -14.81
C SER A 292 -20.55 -6.42 -16.20
N GLN A 293 -19.34 -6.94 -16.42
CA GLN A 293 -18.88 -7.56 -17.67
C GLN A 293 -18.92 -9.10 -17.62
N ASN A 294 -19.54 -9.66 -16.57
CA ASN A 294 -19.73 -11.08 -16.34
C ASN A 294 -18.42 -11.84 -16.01
N TYR A 295 -17.42 -11.16 -15.44
CA TYR A 295 -16.20 -11.80 -14.92
C TYR A 295 -16.31 -12.07 -13.42
N LEU A 296 -15.73 -13.18 -12.97
CA LEU A 296 -15.59 -13.46 -11.55
C LEU A 296 -14.52 -12.55 -10.94
N ALA A 297 -14.86 -11.87 -9.85
CA ALA A 297 -13.99 -10.93 -9.15
C ALA A 297 -14.01 -11.16 -7.64
N TYR A 298 -13.00 -10.63 -6.96
CA TYR A 298 -12.93 -10.56 -5.51
C TYR A 298 -12.57 -9.16 -5.02
N GLY A 299 -13.12 -8.75 -3.88
CA GLY A 299 -12.91 -7.41 -3.33
C GLY A 299 -14.17 -6.77 -2.77
N SER A 300 -14.18 -5.44 -2.73
CA SER A 300 -15.37 -4.63 -2.52
C SER A 300 -15.90 -4.12 -3.85
N GLU A 301 -17.23 -4.08 -4.03
CA GLU A 301 -17.86 -3.57 -5.27
C GLU A 301 -17.51 -2.10 -5.58
N ALA A 302 -16.98 -1.33 -4.62
CA ALA A 302 -16.46 0.01 -4.85
C ALA A 302 -15.06 -0.03 -5.50
N ALA A 303 -14.97 0.27 -6.80
CA ALA A 303 -13.69 0.46 -7.50
C ALA A 303 -12.87 1.61 -6.87
N PRO A 304 -11.52 1.51 -6.77
CA PRO A 304 -10.63 0.44 -7.26
C PRO A 304 -10.53 -0.82 -6.39
N GLY A 305 -11.38 -1.00 -5.39
CA GLY A 305 -11.25 -2.03 -4.35
C GLY A 305 -11.50 -3.49 -4.75
N TYR A 306 -11.39 -3.85 -6.04
CA TYR A 306 -11.50 -5.24 -6.50
C TYR A 306 -10.56 -5.57 -7.66
N ALA A 307 -10.34 -6.86 -7.87
CA ALA A 307 -9.65 -7.42 -9.03
C ALA A 307 -10.45 -8.62 -9.57
N ARG A 308 -10.37 -8.88 -10.88
CA ARG A 308 -10.90 -10.12 -11.45
C ARG A 308 -9.96 -11.28 -11.15
N VAL A 309 -10.54 -12.47 -11.06
CA VAL A 309 -9.77 -13.72 -11.08
C VAL A 309 -9.07 -13.82 -12.44
N GLY A 310 -7.76 -14.02 -12.44
CA GLY A 310 -6.88 -13.95 -13.60
C GLY A 310 -5.95 -12.73 -13.58
N GLU A 311 -6.30 -11.69 -12.82
CA GLU A 311 -5.47 -10.48 -12.70
C GLU A 311 -4.35 -10.60 -11.66
N THR A 312 -3.35 -9.74 -11.82
CA THR A 312 -2.37 -9.48 -10.77
C THR A 312 -2.94 -8.52 -9.74
N VAL A 313 -2.92 -8.92 -8.47
CA VAL A 313 -3.21 -8.04 -7.33
C VAL A 313 -1.94 -7.43 -6.80
N THR A 314 -2.06 -6.24 -6.21
CA THR A 314 -0.99 -5.58 -5.47
C THR A 314 -1.41 -5.34 -4.02
N PHE A 315 -0.49 -5.49 -3.08
CA PHE A 315 -0.78 -5.27 -1.67
C PHE A 315 0.47 -5.01 -0.84
N MET A 316 0.28 -4.32 0.28
CA MET A 316 1.31 -4.16 1.30
C MET A 316 1.43 -5.45 2.13
N GLY A 317 2.65 -5.93 2.37
CA GLY A 317 2.94 -7.16 3.09
C GLY A 317 3.81 -8.12 2.27
N SER A 318 4.32 -9.16 2.91
CA SER A 318 5.12 -10.21 2.25
C SER A 318 4.24 -11.38 1.82
N VAL A 319 4.54 -11.99 0.67
CA VAL A 319 3.95 -13.27 0.28
C VAL A 319 4.61 -14.38 1.11
N ASN A 320 3.90 -14.83 2.16
CA ASN A 320 4.38 -15.88 3.06
C ASN A 320 3.58 -17.16 2.88
N GLU A 321 4.26 -18.29 3.10
CA GLU A 321 3.60 -19.59 3.21
C GLU A 321 2.82 -19.68 4.53
N VAL A 322 1.64 -20.27 4.44
CA VAL A 322 0.78 -20.56 5.58
C VAL A 322 0.90 -22.03 5.90
N THR A 323 1.30 -22.34 7.13
CA THR A 323 1.48 -23.72 7.61
C THR A 323 0.53 -24.10 8.74
N VAL A 324 -0.31 -23.16 9.18
CA VAL A 324 -1.29 -23.37 10.26
C VAL A 324 -2.34 -24.39 9.82
N PRO A 325 -2.43 -25.58 10.47
CA PRO A 325 -3.30 -26.66 10.03
C PRO A 325 -4.76 -26.26 9.85
N GLU A 326 -5.31 -25.48 10.79
CA GLU A 326 -6.71 -25.02 10.75
C GLU A 326 -7.01 -24.17 9.52
N LEU A 327 -6.00 -23.49 8.95
CA LEU A 327 -6.13 -22.70 7.72
C LEU A 327 -5.88 -23.53 6.45
N VAL A 328 -5.02 -24.53 6.53
CA VAL A 328 -4.46 -25.25 5.37
C VAL A 328 -5.23 -26.53 5.06
N GLU A 329 -5.62 -27.30 6.08
CA GLU A 329 -6.30 -28.59 5.92
C GLU A 329 -7.60 -28.49 5.11
N PRO A 330 -8.48 -27.48 5.29
CA PRO A 330 -9.68 -27.35 4.47
C PRO A 330 -9.36 -27.13 2.99
N ILE A 331 -8.29 -26.39 2.70
CA ILE A 331 -7.83 -26.13 1.34
C ILE A 331 -7.29 -27.41 0.72
N HIS A 332 -6.47 -28.16 1.44
CA HIS A 332 -5.93 -29.44 0.97
C HIS A 332 -7.02 -30.49 0.76
N ALA A 333 -8.04 -30.51 1.62
CA ALA A 333 -9.18 -31.42 1.47
C ALA A 333 -9.97 -31.15 0.18
N ALA A 334 -10.10 -29.89 -0.24
CA ALA A 334 -10.84 -29.50 -1.43
C ALA A 334 -9.99 -29.57 -2.72
N CYS A 335 -8.71 -29.16 -2.64
CA CYS A 335 -7.85 -28.86 -3.78
C CYS A 335 -6.61 -29.74 -3.92
N GLY A 336 -6.43 -30.70 -3.00
CA GLY A 336 -5.24 -31.55 -2.93
C GLY A 336 -4.07 -30.87 -2.20
N PRO A 337 -3.00 -31.63 -1.92
CA PRO A 337 -1.82 -31.11 -1.22
C PRO A 337 -1.09 -30.06 -2.06
N GLY A 338 -0.50 -29.07 -1.40
CA GLY A 338 0.30 -28.04 -2.04
C GLY A 338 0.71 -26.94 -1.09
N ARG A 339 1.69 -26.13 -1.51
CA ARG A 339 2.06 -24.91 -0.78
C ARG A 339 0.86 -23.97 -0.74
N VAL A 340 0.53 -23.43 0.44
CA VAL A 340 -0.52 -22.42 0.61
C VAL A 340 0.14 -21.09 0.90
N ILE A 341 -0.21 -20.05 0.16
CA ILE A 341 0.24 -18.68 0.42
C ILE A 341 -0.92 -17.79 0.84
N LYS A 342 -0.62 -16.76 1.64
CA LYS A 342 -1.60 -15.72 1.98
C LYS A 342 -1.46 -14.54 1.02
N VAL A 343 -2.59 -14.07 0.52
CA VAL A 343 -2.73 -12.80 -0.20
C VAL A 343 -3.38 -11.80 0.76
N GLU A 344 -2.83 -10.59 0.90
CA GLU A 344 -3.36 -9.59 1.85
C GLU A 344 -4.22 -8.50 1.20
N GLY A 345 -4.13 -8.31 -0.12
CA GLY A 345 -4.94 -7.32 -0.83
C GLY A 345 -5.78 -7.90 -1.95
N LEU A 346 -6.74 -7.10 -2.35
CA LEU A 346 -7.79 -7.46 -3.31
C LEU A 346 -7.83 -6.49 -4.49
N GLU A 347 -6.90 -5.53 -4.54
CA GLU A 347 -6.87 -4.45 -5.52
C GLU A 347 -6.12 -4.86 -6.78
N SER A 348 -6.70 -4.54 -7.94
CA SER A 348 -6.08 -4.75 -9.24
C SER A 348 -4.81 -3.91 -9.37
N ALA A 349 -3.70 -4.57 -9.71
CA ALA A 349 -2.44 -3.88 -9.91
C ALA A 349 -2.43 -2.99 -11.16
N ASP A 350 -3.31 -3.25 -12.15
CA ASP A 350 -3.50 -2.37 -13.29
C ASP A 350 -4.24 -1.09 -12.88
N ALA A 351 -5.36 -1.23 -12.16
CA ALA A 351 -6.13 -0.10 -11.64
C ALA A 351 -5.26 0.81 -10.77
N GLN A 352 -4.49 0.23 -9.83
CA GLN A 352 -3.55 0.98 -9.01
C GLN A 352 -2.50 1.71 -9.87
N SER A 353 -1.89 1.04 -10.85
CA SER A 353 -0.90 1.66 -11.73
C SER A 353 -1.48 2.83 -12.53
N ARG A 354 -2.72 2.72 -13.00
CA ARG A 354 -3.40 3.79 -13.75
C ARG A 354 -3.76 4.97 -12.84
N GLN A 355 -4.17 4.70 -11.60
CA GLN A 355 -4.41 5.74 -10.60
C GLN A 355 -3.12 6.47 -10.21
N ASP A 356 -2.01 5.74 -10.04
CA ASP A 356 -0.71 6.30 -9.69
C ASP A 356 -0.20 7.27 -10.76
N VAL A 357 -0.35 6.94 -12.04
CA VAL A 357 0.00 7.86 -13.14
C VAL A 357 -0.77 9.17 -13.05
N VAL A 358 -2.06 9.12 -12.73
CA VAL A 358 -2.90 10.33 -12.56
C VAL A 358 -2.49 11.13 -11.34
N ASN A 359 -2.21 10.47 -10.21
CA ASN A 359 -1.73 11.10 -8.99
C ASN A 359 -0.36 11.76 -9.19
N ASP A 360 0.58 11.07 -9.83
CA ASP A 360 1.92 11.56 -10.12
C ASP A 360 1.89 12.79 -11.03
N ASN A 361 1.07 12.76 -12.08
CA ASN A 361 0.91 13.90 -12.98
C ASN A 361 0.32 15.12 -12.26
N ALA A 362 -0.68 14.93 -11.40
CA ALA A 362 -1.25 16.03 -10.63
C ALA A 362 -0.24 16.59 -9.62
N ARG A 363 0.52 15.73 -8.92
CA ARG A 363 1.59 16.13 -8.00
C ARG A 363 2.69 16.92 -8.72
N ALA A 364 3.10 16.45 -9.89
CA ALA A 364 4.09 17.12 -10.73
C ALA A 364 3.61 18.50 -11.19
N LEU A 365 2.36 18.61 -11.64
CA LEU A 365 1.74 19.88 -12.02
C LEU A 365 1.72 20.84 -10.83
N GLN A 366 1.24 20.39 -9.67
CA GLN A 366 1.18 21.19 -8.46
C GLN A 366 2.58 21.67 -8.06
N ARG A 367 3.59 20.80 -8.12
CA ARG A 367 4.98 21.14 -7.81
C ARG A 367 5.54 22.20 -8.75
N LEU A 368 5.21 22.15 -10.05
CA LEU A 368 5.60 23.19 -11.00
C LEU A 368 5.02 24.56 -10.63
N GLN A 369 3.75 24.58 -10.20
CA GLN A 369 3.08 25.81 -9.79
C GLN A 369 3.63 26.32 -8.45
N SER A 370 3.67 25.46 -7.43
CA SER A 370 4.02 25.87 -6.06
C SER A 370 5.50 26.14 -5.86
N SER A 371 6.37 25.32 -6.47
CA SER A 371 7.81 25.38 -6.24
C SER A 371 8.53 26.27 -7.24
N TYR A 372 7.98 26.44 -8.45
CA TYR A 372 8.65 27.19 -9.52
C TYR A 372 7.81 28.36 -10.07
N GLY A 373 6.58 28.53 -9.61
CA GLY A 373 5.75 29.68 -9.96
C GLY A 373 5.23 29.68 -11.40
N LEU A 374 5.14 28.49 -12.02
CA LEU A 374 4.56 28.37 -13.35
C LEU A 374 3.04 28.47 -13.30
N GLU A 375 2.45 29.15 -14.27
CA GLU A 375 1.01 29.08 -14.52
C GLU A 375 0.62 27.68 -15.04
N GLU A 376 -0.62 27.25 -14.80
CA GLU A 376 -1.06 25.88 -15.13
C GLU A 376 -0.80 25.50 -16.60
N ALA A 377 -1.14 26.40 -17.53
CA ALA A 377 -0.94 26.16 -18.96
C ALA A 377 0.54 25.99 -19.31
N GLN A 378 1.44 26.75 -18.68
CA GLN A 378 2.88 26.63 -18.89
C GLN A 378 3.43 25.37 -18.25
N ALA A 379 2.98 25.03 -17.04
CA ALA A 379 3.35 23.79 -16.36
C ALA A 379 2.94 22.54 -17.17
N ARG A 380 1.74 22.53 -17.77
CA ARG A 380 1.30 21.46 -18.68
C ARG A 380 2.18 21.35 -19.93
N ARG A 381 2.60 22.48 -20.52
CA ARG A 381 3.54 22.49 -21.66
C ARG A 381 4.92 21.97 -21.25
N ALA A 382 5.40 22.34 -20.07
CA ALA A 382 6.67 21.88 -19.51
C ALA A 382 6.67 20.35 -19.31
N MET A 383 5.59 19.80 -18.73
CA MET A 383 5.41 18.35 -18.60
C MET A 383 5.41 17.65 -19.97
N ALA A 384 4.62 18.14 -20.93
CA ALA A 384 4.56 17.55 -22.26
C ALA A 384 5.90 17.64 -23.02
N TRP A 385 6.68 18.70 -22.80
CA TRP A 385 8.03 18.84 -23.33
C TRP A 385 8.98 17.80 -22.74
N LEU A 386 8.92 17.59 -21.42
CA LEU A 386 9.70 16.56 -20.73
C LEU A 386 9.35 15.15 -21.22
N ASP A 387 8.07 14.80 -21.33
CA ASP A 387 7.66 13.48 -21.79
C ASP A 387 8.18 13.19 -23.22
N ARG A 388 8.11 14.18 -24.12
CA ARG A 388 8.69 14.04 -25.48
C ARG A 388 10.21 13.84 -25.43
N ARG A 389 10.90 14.59 -24.59
CA ARG A 389 12.36 14.49 -24.41
C ARG A 389 12.74 13.11 -23.88
N GLN A 390 12.03 12.60 -22.87
CA GLN A 390 12.33 11.30 -22.29
C GLN A 390 12.00 10.14 -23.23
N ALA A 391 10.91 10.25 -24.00
CA ALA A 391 10.59 9.29 -25.05
C ALA A 391 11.70 9.20 -26.10
N ALA A 392 12.32 10.33 -26.48
CA ALA A 392 13.43 10.38 -27.43
C ALA A 392 14.74 9.78 -26.85
N ASN A 393 14.91 9.80 -25.53
CA ASN A 393 16.09 9.31 -24.82
C ASN A 393 15.93 7.90 -24.24
N ARG A 394 14.90 7.17 -24.67
CA ARG A 394 14.58 5.84 -24.12
C ARG A 394 15.76 4.89 -24.34
N GLN A 395 16.36 4.46 -23.23
CA GLN A 395 17.46 3.51 -23.26
C GLN A 395 16.95 2.11 -23.56
N VAL A 396 17.73 1.36 -24.33
CA VAL A 396 17.53 -0.06 -24.58
C VAL A 396 18.73 -0.78 -24.01
N ASP A 397 18.51 -1.83 -23.23
CA ASP A 397 19.59 -2.61 -22.66
C ASP A 397 20.30 -3.46 -23.73
N ALA A 398 21.38 -4.14 -23.34
CA ALA A 398 22.17 -4.97 -24.24
C ALA A 398 21.39 -6.15 -24.87
N ASN A 399 20.22 -6.49 -24.32
CA ASN A 399 19.34 -7.57 -24.80
C ASN A 399 18.20 -7.05 -25.69
N GLY A 400 18.18 -5.76 -26.01
CA GLY A 400 17.11 -5.16 -26.81
C GLY A 400 15.84 -4.83 -26.01
N ILE A 401 15.89 -4.91 -24.67
CA ILE A 401 14.76 -4.61 -23.81
C ILE A 401 14.82 -3.13 -23.46
N ALA A 402 13.76 -2.40 -23.78
CA ALA A 402 13.66 -1.00 -23.44
C ALA A 402 13.60 -0.83 -21.91
N ALA A 403 14.45 0.03 -21.37
CA ALA A 403 14.38 0.41 -19.97
C ALA A 403 12.99 1.01 -19.63
N PRO A 404 12.55 0.90 -18.36
CA PRO A 404 11.35 1.58 -17.90
C PRO A 404 11.39 3.07 -18.25
N PRO A 405 10.29 3.65 -18.77
CA PRO A 405 10.28 5.05 -19.17
C PRO A 405 10.46 5.96 -17.96
N ILE A 406 11.38 6.91 -18.04
CA ILE A 406 11.45 8.02 -17.09
C ILE A 406 10.35 9.01 -17.47
N THR A 407 9.34 9.18 -16.62
CA THR A 407 8.23 10.11 -16.91
C THR A 407 8.61 11.55 -16.58
N ALA A 408 7.85 12.51 -17.12
CA ALA A 408 7.97 13.91 -16.69
C ALA A 408 7.78 14.06 -15.17
N ALA A 409 6.78 13.36 -14.60
CA ALA A 409 6.52 13.40 -13.17
C ALA A 409 7.73 12.97 -12.33
N MET A 410 8.38 11.86 -12.70
CA MET A 410 9.61 11.40 -12.04
C MET A 410 10.74 12.43 -12.12
N THR A 411 10.88 13.12 -13.26
CA THR A 411 11.94 14.14 -13.47
C THR A 411 11.66 15.40 -12.63
N ILE A 412 10.40 15.82 -12.55
CA ILE A 412 9.96 16.99 -11.78
C ILE A 412 10.15 16.77 -10.28
N ASP A 413 10.03 15.52 -9.83
CA ASP A 413 10.20 15.19 -8.42
C ASP A 413 11.64 15.21 -7.93
N VAL A 414 12.62 15.21 -8.83
CA VAL A 414 14.03 15.38 -8.48
C VAL A 414 14.27 16.82 -8.02
N PRO A 415 14.71 17.06 -6.77
CA PRO A 415 15.04 18.41 -6.32
C PRO A 415 16.21 18.97 -7.15
N PRO A 416 16.28 20.30 -7.32
CA PRO A 416 17.47 20.91 -7.91
C PRO A 416 18.69 20.64 -7.03
N ARG A 417 19.89 20.77 -7.59
CA ARG A 417 21.13 20.56 -6.84
C ARG A 417 21.15 21.49 -5.62
N PRO A 418 21.52 20.98 -4.43
CA PRO A 418 21.65 21.82 -3.25
C PRO A 418 22.65 22.95 -3.47
N VAL A 419 22.30 24.14 -3.03
CA VAL A 419 23.14 25.33 -3.02
C VAL A 419 23.92 25.35 -1.71
N MET A 420 25.25 25.34 -1.81
CA MET A 420 26.14 25.24 -0.65
C MET A 420 26.59 26.60 -0.12
N ASP A 421 26.56 27.63 -0.97
CA ASP A 421 26.93 29.01 -0.63
C ASP A 421 25.78 29.96 -1.01
N ALA A 422 25.41 30.84 -0.08
CA ALA A 422 24.41 31.88 -0.32
C ALA A 422 24.81 32.84 -1.46
N SER A 423 26.09 32.94 -1.81
CA SER A 423 26.57 33.72 -2.96
C SER A 423 26.13 33.15 -4.32
N GLU A 424 25.82 31.85 -4.39
CA GLU A 424 25.29 31.18 -5.58
C GLU A 424 23.79 31.44 -5.78
N CYS A 425 23.12 32.01 -4.77
CA CYS A 425 21.72 32.35 -4.86
C CYS A 425 21.51 33.61 -5.73
N PRO A 426 20.52 33.60 -6.66
CA PRO A 426 20.20 34.80 -7.42
C PRO A 426 19.85 36.00 -6.54
N THR A 427 20.17 37.20 -7.00
CA THR A 427 19.90 38.45 -6.28
C THR A 427 18.45 38.54 -5.82
N GLY A 428 18.24 38.84 -4.53
CA GLY A 428 16.92 38.96 -3.92
C GLY A 428 16.32 37.64 -3.42
N THR A 429 17.07 36.53 -3.49
CA THR A 429 16.67 35.24 -2.90
C THR A 429 17.43 34.97 -1.59
N SER A 430 16.93 34.03 -0.79
CA SER A 430 17.53 33.64 0.50
C SER A 430 17.80 32.13 0.53
N LEU A 431 18.96 31.74 1.07
CA LEU A 431 19.33 30.34 1.22
C LEU A 431 18.59 29.72 2.42
N VAL A 432 17.77 28.70 2.18
CA VAL A 432 17.01 27.97 3.20
C VAL A 432 17.16 26.48 2.94
N SER A 433 17.76 25.76 3.90
CA SER A 433 17.94 24.29 3.84
C SER A 433 18.60 23.81 2.54
N GLY A 434 19.63 24.52 2.08
CA GLY A 434 20.37 24.18 0.86
C GLY A 434 19.65 24.53 -0.44
N LEU A 435 18.61 25.37 -0.42
CA LEU A 435 17.90 25.84 -1.62
C LEU A 435 17.67 27.35 -1.56
N CYS A 436 17.80 28.07 -2.68
CA CYS A 436 17.51 29.50 -2.71
C CYS A 436 16.01 29.73 -2.94
N ARG A 437 15.40 30.56 -2.09
CA ARG A 437 13.98 30.92 -2.16
C ARG A 437 13.79 32.39 -2.51
N THR A 438 12.94 32.68 -3.48
CA THR A 438 12.50 34.05 -3.79
C THR A 438 11.63 34.61 -2.66
N PRO A 439 11.39 35.93 -2.59
CA PRO A 439 10.46 36.51 -1.62
C PRO A 439 9.02 35.96 -1.76
N GLN A 440 8.65 35.50 -2.96
CA GLN A 440 7.37 34.85 -3.25
C GLN A 440 7.35 33.35 -2.91
N GLY A 441 8.49 32.77 -2.48
CA GLY A 441 8.60 31.39 -2.04
C GLY A 441 9.06 30.37 -3.10
N TYR A 442 9.32 30.81 -4.34
CA TYR A 442 9.75 29.92 -5.42
C TYR A 442 11.24 29.55 -5.32
N LEU A 443 11.58 28.36 -5.82
CA LEU A 443 12.93 27.82 -5.80
C LEU A 443 13.78 28.35 -6.95
N ARG A 444 15.04 28.69 -6.63
CA ARG A 444 16.10 29.08 -7.57
C ARG A 444 17.45 28.44 -7.16
N PRO A 445 18.41 28.27 -8.09
CA PRO A 445 18.23 28.33 -9.55
C PRO A 445 17.22 27.26 -10.01
N LEU A 446 16.66 27.44 -11.21
CA LEU A 446 15.75 26.44 -11.77
C LEU A 446 16.54 25.16 -12.10
N PRO A 447 15.90 23.97 -12.07
CA PRO A 447 16.47 22.79 -12.70
C PRO A 447 16.86 23.07 -14.14
N GLU A 448 17.98 22.51 -14.61
CA GLU A 448 18.52 22.74 -15.96
C GLU A 448 17.47 22.50 -17.05
N TRP A 449 16.70 21.41 -16.93
CA TRP A 449 15.64 21.08 -17.88
C TRP A 449 14.54 22.15 -17.94
N LEU A 450 14.22 22.78 -16.81
CA LEU A 450 13.15 23.78 -16.71
C LEU A 450 13.63 25.12 -17.26
N ALA A 451 14.91 25.47 -17.03
CA ALA A 451 15.52 26.62 -17.67
C ALA A 451 15.51 26.46 -19.20
N GLU A 452 15.93 25.30 -19.71
CA GLU A 452 15.92 25.00 -21.15
C GLU A 452 14.51 25.08 -21.75
N PHE A 453 13.50 24.51 -21.07
CA PHE A 453 12.11 24.63 -21.51
C PHE A 453 11.65 26.10 -21.58
N LEU A 454 11.93 26.91 -20.54
CA LEU A 454 11.51 28.31 -20.50
C LEU A 454 12.21 29.18 -21.54
N GLU A 455 13.41 28.80 -21.99
CA GLU A 455 14.08 29.45 -23.14
C GLU A 455 13.42 29.10 -24.47
N GLN A 456 12.88 27.88 -24.62
CA GLN A 456 12.20 27.41 -25.84
C GLN A 456 10.71 27.78 -25.90
N ASP A 457 10.07 28.06 -24.76
CA ASP A 457 8.65 28.44 -24.65
C ASP A 457 8.42 29.95 -24.92
N GLN A 458 9.48 30.76 -24.95
CA GLN A 458 9.48 32.17 -25.36
C GLN A 458 9.46 32.31 -26.88
#